data_AF-A0A5B8S304-F1
#
_entry.id   AF-A0A5B8S304-F1
#
_cell.length_a   1.000
_cell.length_b   1.000
_cell.length_c   1.000
_cell.angle_alpha   90.00
_cell.angle_beta   90.00
_cell.angle_gamma   90.00
#
_symmetry.space_group_name_H-M   'P 1'
#
loop_
_entity.id
_entity.type
_entity.pdbx_description
1 polymer ?
#
loop_
_entity_poly.entity_id
_entity_poly.type
_entity_poly.pdbx_seq_one_letter_code
_entity_poly.pdbx_strand_id
1 'polypeptide(L)'
;MLTTLAIMLLSGAAAAPVGEAAVALQAEPDPKTMSASQIREHNSKLDRKHPDFIRCVKSANIGTLVARNVSCRTNRQWAIADRVGNDEARDIGDKMASKFWDFERAGP
;
A
#
# COMPACT_ATOMS: atom_id res chain seq x y z
N MET A 1 17.45 -22.41 59.99
CA MET A 1 17.26 -21.03 59.52
C MET A 1 18.00 -20.87 58.20
N LEU A 2 17.26 -20.47 57.17
CA LEU A 2 17.71 -20.23 55.80
C LEU A 2 18.66 -19.02 55.74
N THR A 3 19.81 -19.17 55.08
CA THR A 3 20.53 -18.06 54.41
C THR A 3 21.36 -18.61 53.23
N THR A 4 20.76 -18.56 52.04
CA THR A 4 21.25 -18.08 50.72
C THR A 4 22.65 -17.44 50.68
N LEU A 5 23.43 -17.34 49.59
CA LEU A 5 23.42 -17.69 48.15
C LEU A 5 24.64 -16.88 47.59
N ALA A 6 25.41 -17.39 46.61
CA ALA A 6 25.91 -16.61 45.46
C ALA A 6 26.97 -17.40 44.66
N ILE A 7 26.51 -18.13 43.64
CA ILE A 7 27.34 -18.62 42.55
C ILE A 7 27.39 -17.49 41.52
N MET A 8 28.57 -16.92 41.28
CA MET A 8 28.80 -15.94 40.22
C MET A 8 28.68 -16.62 38.85
N LEU A 9 27.61 -16.31 38.11
CA LEU A 9 27.52 -16.60 36.68
C LEU A 9 28.18 -15.48 35.87
N LEU A 10 29.21 -15.87 35.13
CA LEU A 10 29.92 -15.05 34.15
C LEU A 10 29.09 -15.00 32.86
N SER A 11 28.33 -13.91 32.64
CA SER A 11 27.58 -13.69 31.40
C SER A 11 28.44 -12.99 30.36
N GLY A 12 29.05 -13.78 29.47
CA GLY A 12 29.62 -13.29 28.22
C GLY A 12 28.52 -12.92 27.25
N ALA A 13 28.24 -11.63 27.08
CA ALA A 13 27.37 -11.12 26.03
C ALA A 13 28.10 -11.18 24.68
N ALA A 14 27.88 -12.25 23.93
CA ALA A 14 28.24 -12.30 22.52
C ALA A 14 27.28 -11.38 21.75
N ALA A 15 27.74 -10.16 21.45
CA ALA A 15 27.06 -9.29 20.49
C ALA A 15 27.21 -9.92 19.09
N ALA A 16 26.16 -10.60 18.63
CA ALA A 16 26.06 -11.01 17.24
C ALA A 16 25.99 -9.74 16.37
N PRO A 17 26.74 -9.65 15.25
CA PRO A 17 26.54 -8.58 14.30
C PRO A 17 25.15 -8.77 13.71
N VAL A 18 24.22 -7.86 14.06
CA VAL A 18 22.97 -7.71 13.32
C VAL A 18 23.39 -7.25 11.94
N GLY A 19 23.41 -8.19 11.00
CA GLY A 19 23.62 -7.90 9.59
C GLY A 19 22.49 -6.98 9.17
N GLU A 20 22.82 -5.71 9.00
CA GLU A 20 21.99 -4.73 8.31
C GLU A 20 21.77 -5.29 6.90
N ALA A 21 20.66 -6.01 6.71
CA ALA A 21 20.21 -6.39 5.39
C ALA A 21 19.92 -5.08 4.68
N ALA A 22 20.86 -4.65 3.83
CA ALA A 22 20.69 -3.54 2.93
C ALA A 22 19.44 -3.83 2.10
N VAL A 23 18.31 -3.28 2.53
CA VAL A 23 17.12 -3.13 1.70
C VAL A 23 17.57 -2.16 0.63
N ALA A 24 18.10 -2.69 -0.46
CA ALA A 24 18.27 -1.93 -1.68
C ALA A 24 16.90 -1.30 -1.95
N LEU A 25 16.80 0.02 -1.79
CA LEU A 25 15.70 0.81 -2.30
C LEU A 25 15.76 0.67 -3.82
N GLN A 26 15.24 -0.45 -4.32
CA GLN A 26 14.90 -0.61 -5.71
C GLN A 26 13.88 0.49 -5.99
N ALA A 27 14.25 1.45 -6.85
CA ALA A 27 13.35 2.51 -7.26
C ALA A 27 12.03 1.87 -7.72
N GLU A 28 10.91 2.34 -7.15
CA GLU A 28 9.59 1.81 -7.48
C GLU A 28 9.40 1.92 -9.01
N PRO A 29 9.12 0.81 -9.71
CA PRO A 29 9.00 0.83 -11.16
C PRO A 29 7.84 1.74 -11.55
N ASP A 30 8.09 2.70 -12.45
CA ASP A 30 7.03 3.57 -12.98
C ASP A 30 6.36 2.91 -14.20
N PRO A 31 5.13 2.39 -14.06
CA PRO A 31 4.45 1.69 -15.15
C PRO A 31 4.01 2.63 -16.28
N LYS A 32 4.06 3.95 -16.08
CA LYS A 32 3.65 4.93 -17.09
C LYS A 32 4.68 5.14 -18.19
N THR A 33 5.94 4.90 -17.89
CA THR A 33 7.05 5.03 -18.86
C THR A 33 7.36 3.71 -19.57
N MET A 34 6.79 2.60 -19.09
CA MET A 34 7.05 1.25 -19.61
C MET A 34 6.05 0.85 -20.70
N SER A 35 6.56 0.20 -21.75
CA SER A 35 5.74 -0.48 -22.75
C SER A 35 5.18 -1.81 -22.23
N ALA A 36 4.17 -2.36 -22.91
CA ALA A 36 3.54 -3.62 -22.52
C ALA A 36 4.48 -4.85 -22.58
N SER A 37 5.55 -4.82 -23.39
CA SER A 37 6.57 -5.88 -23.39
C SER A 37 7.45 -5.78 -22.13
N GLN A 38 7.91 -4.57 -21.80
CA GLN A 38 8.73 -4.31 -20.61
C GLN A 38 7.97 -4.68 -19.33
N ILE A 39 6.66 -4.37 -19.25
CA ILE A 39 5.83 -4.76 -18.11
C ILE A 39 5.75 -6.29 -17.98
N ARG A 40 5.64 -7.03 -19.09
CA ARG A 40 5.59 -8.50 -19.06
C ARG A 40 6.92 -9.10 -18.61
N GLU A 41 8.03 -8.54 -19.05
CA GLU A 41 9.37 -8.99 -18.65
C GLU A 41 9.70 -8.64 -17.19
N HIS A 42 9.19 -7.52 -16.68
CA HIS A 42 9.26 -7.19 -15.27
C HIS A 42 8.42 -8.17 -14.43
N ASN A 43 7.16 -8.38 -14.84
CA ASN A 43 6.24 -9.25 -14.12
C ASN A 43 6.62 -10.74 -14.17
N SER A 44 7.38 -11.20 -15.17
CA SER A 44 7.81 -12.60 -15.25
C SER A 44 8.80 -12.98 -14.13
N LYS A 45 9.44 -11.99 -13.51
CA LYS A 45 10.40 -12.16 -12.40
C LYS A 45 9.72 -12.14 -11.03
N LEU A 46 8.43 -11.82 -10.97
CA LEU A 46 7.70 -11.56 -9.72
C LEU A 46 6.49 -12.47 -9.58
N ASP A 47 6.15 -12.82 -8.33
CA ASP A 47 4.86 -13.43 -8.05
C ASP A 47 3.71 -12.43 -8.23
N ARG A 48 2.52 -12.92 -8.58
CA ARG A 48 1.33 -12.09 -8.78
C ARG A 48 0.92 -11.30 -7.54
N LYS A 49 1.25 -11.77 -6.33
CA LYS A 49 0.97 -11.10 -5.06
C LYS A 49 2.11 -10.16 -4.62
N HIS A 50 3.21 -10.10 -5.37
CA HIS A 50 4.32 -9.23 -5.02
C HIS A 50 3.88 -7.76 -5.03
N PRO A 51 4.34 -6.91 -4.10
CA PRO A 51 3.98 -5.50 -4.06
C PRO A 51 4.31 -4.74 -5.35
N ASP A 52 5.43 -5.09 -6.00
CA ASP A 52 5.92 -4.42 -7.22
C ASP A 52 5.41 -5.07 -8.52
N PHE A 53 4.52 -6.06 -8.42
CA PHE A 53 3.86 -6.64 -9.58
C PHE A 53 2.94 -5.59 -10.21
N ILE A 54 3.09 -5.37 -11.52
CA ILE A 54 2.35 -4.33 -12.24
C ILE A 54 1.04 -4.91 -12.75
N ARG A 55 -0.08 -4.32 -12.33
CA ARG A 55 -1.43 -4.68 -12.78
C ARG A 55 -2.02 -3.56 -13.62
N CYS A 56 -2.39 -3.89 -14.86
CA CYS A 56 -3.12 -3.01 -15.76
C CYS A 56 -4.61 -3.34 -15.75
N VAL A 57 -5.43 -2.36 -15.40
CA VAL A 57 -6.91 -2.49 -15.34
C VAL A 57 -7.52 -1.61 -16.42
N LYS A 58 -8.49 -2.16 -17.16
CA LYS A 58 -9.28 -1.42 -18.14
C LYS A 58 -10.58 -0.95 -17.48
N SER A 59 -10.85 0.34 -17.49
CA SER A 59 -12.12 0.92 -17.04
C SER A 59 -12.93 1.44 -18.23
N ALA A 60 -14.25 1.48 -18.08
CA ALA A 60 -15.13 2.13 -19.05
C ALA A 60 -14.84 3.63 -19.08
N ASN A 61 -14.87 4.22 -20.27
CA ASN A 61 -14.81 5.67 -20.43
C ASN A 61 -16.25 6.22 -20.47
N ILE A 62 -16.60 7.12 -19.55
CA ILE A 62 -17.96 7.66 -19.44
C ILE A 62 -18.24 8.53 -20.67
N GLY A 63 -19.34 8.24 -21.37
CA GLY A 63 -19.73 8.94 -22.61
C GLY A 63 -19.37 8.19 -23.89
N THR A 64 -18.78 7.00 -23.82
CA THR A 64 -18.52 6.15 -24.99
C THR A 64 -18.58 4.67 -24.64
N LEU A 65 -19.23 3.86 -25.50
CA LEU A 65 -19.36 2.42 -25.30
C LEU A 65 -18.10 1.64 -25.73
N VAL A 66 -17.30 2.25 -26.60
CA VAL A 66 -16.17 1.58 -27.27
C VAL A 66 -14.84 1.93 -26.60
N ALA A 67 -14.63 3.20 -26.22
CA ALA A 67 -13.34 3.59 -25.65
C ALA A 67 -13.18 3.08 -24.21
N ARG A 68 -11.94 2.70 -23.88
CA ARG A 68 -11.56 2.18 -22.56
C ARG A 68 -10.33 2.91 -22.06
N ASN A 69 -10.35 3.30 -20.79
CA ASN A 69 -9.18 3.85 -20.14
C ASN A 69 -8.37 2.70 -19.56
N VAL A 70 -7.06 2.69 -19.79
CA VAL A 70 -6.15 1.69 -19.23
C VAL A 70 -5.30 2.35 -18.16
N SER A 71 -5.32 1.81 -16.95
CA SER A 71 -4.49 2.28 -15.85
C SER A 71 -3.59 1.16 -15.36
N CYS A 72 -2.28 1.33 -15.51
CA CYS A 72 -1.26 0.42 -15.00
C CYS A 72 -0.64 1.01 -13.73
N ARG A 73 -0.63 0.21 -12.66
CA ARG A 73 -0.03 0.57 -11.36
C ARG A 73 0.56 -0.70 -10.72
N THR A 74 1.52 -0.53 -9.81
CA THR A 74 2.00 -1.65 -8.97
C THR A 74 0.89 -2.10 -8.01
N ASN A 75 0.95 -3.34 -7.52
CA ASN A 75 0.00 -3.83 -6.51
C ASN A 75 0.00 -2.95 -5.25
N ARG A 76 1.17 -2.47 -4.83
CA ARG A 76 1.32 -1.50 -3.73
C ARG A 76 0.54 -0.21 -4.02
N GLN A 77 0.72 0.37 -5.20
CA GLN A 77 0.02 1.58 -5.61
C GLN A 77 -1.50 1.37 -5.68
N TRP A 78 -1.95 0.20 -6.13
CA TRP A 78 -3.38 -0.16 -6.08
C TRP A 78 -3.91 -0.21 -4.66
N ALA A 79 -3.19 -0.85 -3.73
CA ALA A 79 -3.61 -0.89 -2.33
C ALA A 79 -3.71 0.50 -1.70
N ILE A 80 -2.80 1.42 -2.06
CA ILE A 80 -2.87 2.82 -1.62
C ILE A 80 -4.09 3.52 -2.24
N ALA A 81 -4.29 3.38 -3.55
CA ALA A 81 -5.42 4.00 -4.25
C ALA A 81 -6.77 3.51 -3.70
N ASP A 82 -6.89 2.22 -3.38
CA ASP A 82 -8.11 1.65 -2.81
C ASP A 82 -8.39 2.20 -1.41
N ARG A 83 -7.36 2.33 -0.55
CA ARG A 83 -7.52 2.95 0.78
C ARG A 83 -7.93 4.41 0.66
N VAL A 84 -7.17 5.21 -0.09
CA VAL A 84 -7.44 6.65 -0.26
C VAL A 84 -8.83 6.87 -0.87
N GLY A 85 -9.21 6.10 -1.88
CA GLY A 85 -10.53 6.20 -2.50
C GLY A 85 -11.67 5.88 -1.53
N ASN A 86 -11.50 4.87 -0.67
CA ASN A 86 -12.49 4.53 0.35
C ASN A 86 -12.59 5.58 1.45
N ASP A 87 -11.46 6.16 1.86
CA ASP A 87 -11.42 7.18 2.91
C ASP A 87 -12.05 8.49 2.41
N GLU A 88 -11.74 8.90 1.18
CA GLU A 88 -12.36 10.07 0.54
C GLU A 88 -13.87 9.89 0.36
N ALA A 89 -14.32 8.70 -0.03
CA ALA A 89 -15.75 8.42 -0.17
C ALA A 89 -16.50 8.55 1.18
N ARG A 90 -15.86 8.13 2.28
CA ARG A 90 -16.41 8.32 3.63
C ARG A 90 -16.45 9.79 4.03
N ASP A 91 -15.35 10.50 3.83
CA ASP A 91 -15.25 11.94 4.16
C ASP A 91 -16.30 12.78 3.40
N ILE A 92 -16.51 12.50 2.11
CA ILE A 92 -17.58 13.14 1.34
C ILE A 92 -18.95 12.81 1.93
N GLY A 93 -19.19 11.54 2.30
CA GLY A 93 -20.43 11.12 2.95
C GLY A 93 -20.70 11.88 4.25
N ASP A 94 -19.70 11.96 5.12
CA ASP A 94 -19.79 12.65 6.42
C ASP A 94 -20.01 14.15 6.26
N LYS A 95 -19.32 14.78 5.29
CA LYS A 95 -19.52 16.20 4.95
C LYS A 95 -20.95 16.46 4.47
N MET A 96 -21.48 15.62 3.58
CA MET A 96 -22.85 15.79 3.09
C MET A 96 -23.90 15.54 4.18
N ALA A 97 -23.68 14.53 5.04
CA ALA A 97 -24.55 14.27 6.18
C ALA A 97 -24.53 15.43 7.18
N SER A 98 -23.35 15.95 7.54
CA SER A 98 -23.24 17.09 8.47
C SER A 98 -24.02 18.32 7.97
N LYS A 99 -23.98 18.59 6.66
CA LYS A 99 -24.74 19.69 6.04
C LYS A 99 -26.24 19.44 6.03
N PHE A 100 -26.67 18.20 5.83
CA PHE A 100 -28.08 17.84 5.97
C PHE A 100 -28.58 18.11 7.39
N TRP A 101 -27.83 17.68 8.40
CA TRP A 101 -28.16 17.93 9.82
C TRP A 101 -28.12 19.42 10.19
N ASP A 102 -27.23 20.20 9.58
CA ASP A 102 -27.16 21.65 9.78
C ASP A 102 -28.40 22.36 9.21
N PHE A 103 -28.87 21.97 8.01
CA PHE A 103 -30.10 22.51 7.41
C PHE A 103 -31.33 22.18 8.27
N GLU A 104 -31.47 20.93 8.71
CA GLU A 104 -32.59 20.51 9.53
C GLU A 104 -32.61 21.22 10.90
N ARG A 105 -31.44 21.54 11.47
CA ARG A 105 -31.32 22.29 12.72
C ARG A 105 -31.59 23.80 12.57
N ALA A 106 -31.28 24.38 11.41
CA ALA A 106 -31.49 25.81 11.15
C ALA A 106 -32.96 26.16 10.87
N GLY A 107 -33.79 25.17 10.54
CA GLY A 107 -35.17 25.36 10.09
C GLY A 107 -35.24 25.86 8.64
N PRO A 108 -36.36 25.61 7.93
CA PRO A 108 -36.56 26.15 6.58
C PRO A 108 -36.59 27.68 6.55
#